data_AF-A0A9P1IL53-F1
#
_entry.id   AF-A0A9P1IL53-F1
#
_cell.length_a   1.000
_cell.length_b   1.000
_cell.length_c   1.000
_cell.angle_alpha   90.00
_cell.angle_beta   90.00
_cell.angle_gamma   90.00
#
_symmetry.space_group_name_H-M   'P 1'
#
loop_
_entity.id
_entity.type
_entity.pdbx_description
1 polymer ?
#
loop_
_entity_poly.entity_id
_entity_poly.type
_entity_poly.pdbx_seq_one_letter_code
_entity_poly.pdbx_strand_id
1 'polypeptide(L)'
;MLKIGIRLLFLLLTISGTIEAVCRDTETCIERIKKIVTEPRKFWFAEQHCLNRHAKSFECGGPKQLENFHSIGTRLFRVKTYHSAYLNNLAIFPRVTYRASPGHYEACEHQFFSGNTSAVEVDPDMEPVDPFRIRKRPEISWSDLHFDDQYTIVFTDVGYGTLNYLAVDFPKNTKVLKEYEPTANFRSSPNPIAVIIFRNNGREIEKPKSDEDFDLNSFMLENQLADDLVGLSIIISGSDPFAIGKQKLSGKLDYCHSLLLTKFSHPSSRQNVLQKLPLEEIDSWITVSYEQEHLSANVCCQKVKLPRKRVTLDPLGDLSISALATKLPPTVLSLRMTSNQESNGNYHRQTRNNYVGWSNLLFSLAIVDENHGHLHYLQVDIPAVNLNIEKIGGITKAEYLALIPKKPSSCNSYVFLLFSHSHPMKSLPEFCSSWCDQRRQFKPDLFKQQNNLRLSAFSTVSSCYDLPYAYNVLMHDLKQNRSQEQIGYKRGENVDFFSTVN
;
A
#
# COMPACT_ATOMS: atom_id res chain seq x y z
N MET A 1 -15.92 -59.86 0.83
CA MET A 1 -15.51 -58.90 -0.23
C MET A 1 -16.66 -57.94 -0.58
N LEU A 2 -17.23 -57.21 0.38
CA LEU A 2 -18.36 -56.30 0.13
C LEU A 2 -18.34 -55.04 1.02
N LYS A 3 -17.14 -54.52 1.33
CA LYS A 3 -16.97 -53.29 2.14
C LYS A 3 -16.04 -52.24 1.52
N ILE A 4 -15.50 -52.48 0.33
CA ILE A 4 -14.57 -51.56 -0.34
C ILE A 4 -15.30 -50.67 -1.38
N GLY A 5 -16.48 -51.08 -1.88
CA GLY A 5 -17.21 -50.33 -2.92
C GLY A 5 -17.93 -49.06 -2.44
N ILE A 6 -18.29 -48.95 -1.15
CA ILE A 6 -19.11 -47.82 -0.66
C ILE A 6 -18.25 -46.60 -0.27
N ARG A 7 -17.00 -46.80 0.14
CA ARG A 7 -16.09 -45.68 0.46
C ARG A 7 -15.52 -44.97 -0.77
N LEU A 8 -15.41 -45.65 -1.90
CA LEU A 8 -14.96 -45.02 -3.15
C LEU A 8 -16.07 -44.14 -3.76
N LEU A 9 -17.35 -44.50 -3.58
CA LEU A 9 -18.48 -43.74 -4.10
C LEU A 9 -18.70 -42.42 -3.34
N PHE A 10 -18.44 -42.39 -2.03
CA PHE A 10 -18.52 -41.15 -1.23
C PHE A 10 -17.33 -40.21 -1.42
N LEU A 11 -16.17 -40.71 -1.87
CA LEU A 11 -15.00 -39.86 -2.16
C LEU A 11 -15.09 -39.20 -3.56
N LEU A 12 -15.90 -39.77 -4.46
CA LEU A 12 -16.16 -39.20 -5.80
C LEU A 12 -17.30 -38.17 -5.80
N LEU A 13 -18.06 -38.04 -4.70
CA LEU A 13 -19.18 -37.11 -4.57
C LEU A 13 -18.85 -35.82 -3.79
N THR A 14 -17.62 -35.65 -3.31
CA THR A 14 -17.19 -34.47 -2.51
C THR A 14 -16.18 -33.55 -3.19
N ILE A 15 -15.92 -33.74 -4.48
CA ILE A 15 -15.11 -32.81 -5.31
C ILE A 15 -15.95 -32.36 -6.51
N SER A 16 -17.19 -31.97 -6.26
CA SER A 16 -17.91 -31.03 -7.12
C SER A 16 -17.82 -29.67 -6.45
N GLY A 17 -16.59 -29.13 -6.38
CA GLY A 17 -16.43 -27.69 -6.31
C GLY A 17 -17.00 -27.15 -7.61
N THR A 18 -18.29 -26.85 -7.63
CA THR A 18 -18.87 -26.01 -8.67
C THR A 18 -18.16 -24.67 -8.55
N ILE A 19 -17.12 -24.49 -9.36
CA ILE A 19 -16.83 -23.19 -9.94
C ILE A 19 -18.18 -22.80 -10.54
N GLU A 20 -18.93 -21.92 -9.87
CA GLU A 20 -20.12 -21.32 -10.47
C GLU A 20 -19.61 -20.61 -11.72
N ALA A 21 -19.80 -21.28 -12.84
CA ALA A 21 -19.32 -20.84 -14.11
C ALA A 21 -19.91 -19.47 -14.42
N VAL A 22 -19.09 -18.63 -15.05
CA VAL A 22 -19.47 -17.56 -15.97
C VAL A 22 -20.87 -17.85 -16.53
N CYS A 23 -21.80 -16.91 -16.40
CA CYS A 23 -23.21 -17.03 -16.81
C CYS A 23 -23.48 -18.07 -17.92
N ARG A 24 -24.40 -19.01 -17.68
CA ARG A 24 -24.71 -20.10 -18.61
C ARG A 24 -25.23 -19.63 -19.97
N ASP A 25 -25.96 -18.50 -20.00
CA ASP A 25 -26.50 -17.88 -21.20
C ASP A 25 -26.51 -16.33 -21.11
N THR A 26 -26.59 -15.67 -22.26
CA THR A 26 -26.53 -14.20 -22.40
C THR A 26 -27.69 -13.50 -21.70
N GLU A 27 -28.91 -14.05 -21.79
CA GLU A 27 -30.13 -13.44 -21.25
C GLU A 27 -30.09 -13.39 -19.71
N THR A 28 -29.72 -14.50 -19.08
CA THR A 28 -29.52 -14.59 -17.62
C THR A 28 -28.49 -13.56 -17.16
N CYS A 29 -27.43 -13.36 -17.94
CA CYS A 29 -26.37 -12.43 -17.61
C CYS A 29 -26.82 -10.97 -17.71
N ILE A 30 -27.58 -10.63 -18.77
CA ILE A 30 -28.19 -9.30 -18.94
C ILE A 30 -29.15 -8.99 -17.77
N GLU A 31 -29.97 -9.96 -17.36
CA GLU A 31 -30.89 -9.76 -16.22
C GLU A 31 -30.14 -9.57 -14.90
N ARG A 32 -29.05 -10.30 -14.66
CA ARG A 32 -28.15 -10.04 -13.52
C ARG A 32 -27.57 -8.63 -13.56
N ILE A 33 -27.08 -8.18 -14.71
CA ILE A 33 -26.54 -6.82 -14.87
C ILE A 33 -27.62 -5.76 -14.60
N LYS A 34 -28.83 -5.89 -15.15
CA LYS A 34 -29.94 -4.97 -14.87
C LYS A 34 -30.25 -4.87 -13.37
N LYS A 35 -30.19 -6.00 -12.65
CA LYS A 35 -30.34 -6.04 -11.20
C LYS A 35 -29.21 -5.30 -10.48
N ILE A 36 -27.96 -5.59 -10.82
CA ILE A 36 -26.78 -4.96 -10.18
C ILE A 36 -26.76 -3.45 -10.40
N VAL A 37 -27.12 -2.99 -11.60
CA VAL A 37 -27.07 -1.57 -11.96
C VAL A 37 -28.12 -0.75 -11.21
N THR A 38 -29.27 -1.36 -10.91
CA THR A 38 -30.36 -0.74 -10.15
C THR A 38 -30.15 -0.78 -8.64
N GLU A 39 -29.32 -1.69 -8.13
CA GLU A 39 -29.15 -1.91 -6.68
C GLU A 39 -28.50 -0.68 -6.00
N PRO A 40 -29.23 0.04 -5.13
CA PRO A 40 -28.67 1.16 -4.41
C PRO A 40 -27.68 0.64 -3.36
N ARG A 41 -26.58 1.36 -3.16
CA ARG A 41 -25.59 1.09 -2.09
C ARG A 41 -24.86 -0.27 -2.16
N LYS A 42 -24.99 -1.03 -3.25
CA LYS A 42 -24.11 -2.20 -3.48
C LYS A 42 -22.63 -1.80 -3.48
N PHE A 43 -22.34 -0.61 -4.01
CA PHE A 43 -21.02 -0.01 -4.01
C PHE A 43 -21.00 1.24 -3.16
N TRP A 44 -19.85 1.50 -2.53
CA TRP A 44 -19.69 2.68 -1.70
C TRP A 44 -19.33 3.89 -2.57
N PHE A 45 -20.24 4.86 -2.61
CA PHE A 45 -20.16 6.05 -3.46
C PHE A 45 -20.03 7.35 -2.65
N ALA A 46 -19.36 7.30 -1.50
CA ALA A 46 -19.16 8.44 -0.60
C ALA A 46 -20.42 8.97 0.11
N GLU A 47 -21.40 8.09 0.39
CA GLU A 47 -22.59 8.44 1.17
C GLU A 47 -22.28 8.60 2.68
N GLN A 48 -22.53 9.81 3.21
CA GLN A 48 -22.90 10.22 4.59
C GLN A 48 -22.16 9.67 5.84
N HIS A 49 -21.20 8.75 5.76
CA HIS A 49 -20.50 8.22 6.95
C HIS A 49 -19.29 9.03 7.43
N CYS A 50 -19.06 10.19 6.85
CA CYS A 50 -17.94 11.06 7.21
C CYS A 50 -18.27 12.05 8.34
N LEU A 51 -19.42 11.88 9.00
CA LEU A 51 -19.81 12.63 10.19
C LEU A 51 -19.04 12.20 11.45
N ASN A 52 -18.33 11.06 11.41
CA ASN A 52 -17.44 10.67 12.49
C ASN A 52 -16.16 11.50 12.46
N ARG A 53 -15.82 12.17 13.57
CA ARG A 53 -14.58 12.97 13.77
C ARG A 53 -13.27 12.21 13.48
N HIS A 54 -13.34 10.89 13.28
CA HIS A 54 -12.21 10.00 13.04
C HIS A 54 -12.11 9.47 11.59
N ALA A 55 -13.13 9.69 10.74
CA ALA A 55 -13.04 9.29 9.34
C ALA A 55 -12.05 10.21 8.61
N LYS A 56 -10.99 9.61 8.01
CA LYS A 56 -9.98 10.39 7.30
C LYS A 56 -10.60 10.99 6.04
N SER A 57 -10.36 12.28 5.79
CA SER A 57 -10.94 13.06 4.66
C SER A 57 -10.82 12.39 3.29
N PHE A 58 -9.82 11.53 3.08
CA PHE A 58 -9.56 10.85 1.79
C PHE A 58 -10.40 9.59 1.58
N GLU A 59 -10.85 8.94 2.66
CA GLU A 59 -11.78 7.81 2.61
C GLU A 59 -13.23 8.28 2.45
N CYS A 60 -13.43 9.57 2.24
CA CYS A 60 -14.70 10.25 2.47
C CYS A 60 -15.16 11.15 1.32
N GLY A 61 -14.25 11.58 0.44
CA GLY A 61 -14.59 12.46 -0.67
C GLY A 61 -14.82 11.68 -1.96
N GLY A 62 -15.97 11.82 -2.61
CA GLY A 62 -16.16 11.44 -4.02
C GLY A 62 -15.93 12.64 -4.95
N PRO A 63 -15.96 12.46 -6.28
CA PRO A 63 -16.09 13.58 -7.21
C PRO A 63 -17.37 14.37 -6.87
N LYS A 64 -17.25 15.69 -6.65
CA LYS A 64 -18.36 16.55 -6.20
C LYS A 64 -19.58 16.45 -7.11
N GLN A 65 -19.34 16.33 -8.42
CA GLN A 65 -20.39 16.21 -9.42
C GLN A 65 -21.17 14.88 -9.36
N LEU A 66 -20.65 13.86 -8.65
CA LEU A 66 -21.29 12.55 -8.51
C LEU A 66 -21.87 12.29 -7.11
N GLU A 67 -21.82 13.25 -6.18
CA GLU A 67 -22.23 13.06 -4.78
C GLU A 67 -23.71 12.67 -4.61
N ASN A 68 -24.57 13.08 -5.55
CA ASN A 68 -26.02 12.84 -5.49
C ASN A 68 -26.47 11.52 -6.15
N PHE A 69 -25.53 10.67 -6.57
CA PHE A 69 -25.83 9.42 -7.29
C PHE A 69 -25.31 8.20 -6.52
N HIS A 70 -26.20 7.24 -6.29
CA HIS A 70 -26.09 6.21 -5.24
C HIS A 70 -26.14 4.77 -5.76
N SER A 71 -26.24 4.61 -7.07
CA SER A 71 -26.20 3.33 -7.78
C SER A 71 -25.38 3.45 -9.06
N ILE A 72 -25.01 2.33 -9.67
CA ILE A 72 -24.30 2.35 -10.95
C ILE A 72 -25.16 3.07 -12.01
N GLY A 73 -26.45 2.76 -12.08
CA GLY A 73 -27.35 3.34 -13.08
C GLY A 73 -27.51 4.86 -12.90
N THR A 74 -27.71 5.32 -11.67
CA THR A 74 -27.82 6.78 -11.41
C THR A 74 -26.53 7.53 -11.72
N ARG A 75 -25.36 6.91 -11.48
CA ARG A 75 -24.04 7.49 -11.78
C ARG A 75 -23.71 7.50 -13.27
N LEU A 76 -23.90 6.38 -13.96
CA LEU A 76 -23.64 6.26 -15.40
C LEU A 76 -24.46 7.27 -16.20
N PHE A 77 -25.77 7.32 -15.96
CA PHE A 77 -26.68 8.17 -16.72
C PHE A 77 -26.87 9.57 -16.13
N ARG A 78 -26.26 9.86 -14.97
CA ARG A 78 -26.38 11.12 -14.22
C ARG A 78 -27.83 11.56 -13.98
N VAL A 79 -28.67 10.59 -13.63
CA VAL A 79 -30.10 10.79 -13.31
C VAL A 79 -30.38 10.50 -11.84
N LYS A 80 -31.25 11.31 -11.21
CA LYS A 80 -31.64 11.10 -9.81
C LYS A 80 -32.46 9.82 -9.61
N THR A 81 -33.28 9.47 -10.59
CA THR A 81 -34.14 8.28 -10.59
C THR A 81 -33.80 7.44 -11.80
N TYR A 82 -33.24 6.26 -11.55
CA TYR A 82 -32.86 5.31 -12.59
C TYR A 82 -33.90 4.21 -12.72
N HIS A 83 -34.21 3.83 -13.97
CA HIS A 83 -35.12 2.73 -14.30
C HIS A 83 -34.40 1.71 -15.18
N SER A 84 -34.74 0.42 -15.04
CA SER A 84 -34.17 -0.64 -15.90
C SER A 84 -34.48 -0.44 -17.39
N ALA A 85 -35.49 0.38 -17.72
CA ALA A 85 -35.86 0.73 -19.08
C ALA A 85 -34.73 1.37 -19.91
N TYR A 86 -33.77 2.02 -19.25
CA TYR A 86 -32.56 2.57 -19.89
C TYR A 86 -31.68 1.47 -20.53
N LEU A 87 -31.90 0.20 -20.16
CA LEU A 87 -31.16 -0.97 -20.63
C LEU A 87 -32.08 -1.94 -21.41
N ASN A 88 -33.21 -1.47 -21.93
CA ASN A 88 -34.13 -2.32 -22.69
C ASN A 88 -33.52 -2.88 -23.98
N ASN A 89 -32.59 -2.15 -24.60
CA ASN A 89 -31.96 -2.54 -25.86
C ASN A 89 -30.75 -3.45 -25.67
N LEU A 90 -30.43 -3.85 -24.42
CA LEU A 90 -29.35 -4.80 -24.17
C LEU A 90 -29.68 -6.15 -24.82
N ALA A 91 -28.82 -6.55 -25.76
CA ALA A 91 -28.88 -7.83 -26.46
C ALA A 91 -27.55 -8.60 -26.35
N ILE A 92 -26.47 -7.92 -25.94
CA ILE A 92 -25.12 -8.47 -25.87
C ILE A 92 -24.64 -8.44 -24.43
N PHE A 93 -24.09 -9.56 -23.96
CA PHE A 93 -23.28 -9.61 -22.75
C PHE A 93 -21.79 -9.68 -23.14
N PRO A 94 -21.03 -8.56 -23.05
CA PRO A 94 -19.63 -8.55 -23.43
C PRO A 94 -18.81 -9.34 -22.40
N ARG A 95 -18.18 -10.43 -22.85
CA ARG A 95 -17.23 -11.21 -22.06
C ARG A 95 -15.88 -10.52 -22.09
N VAL A 96 -15.39 -10.15 -20.91
CA VAL A 96 -14.15 -9.40 -20.75
C VAL A 96 -13.15 -10.30 -20.04
N THR A 97 -12.01 -10.54 -20.67
CA THR A 97 -10.96 -11.42 -20.14
C THR A 97 -9.64 -10.69 -20.07
N TYR A 98 -9.05 -10.62 -18.89
CA TYR A 98 -7.72 -10.05 -18.68
C TYR A 98 -6.68 -11.15 -18.66
N ARG A 99 -5.59 -10.95 -19.40
CA ARG A 99 -4.37 -11.76 -19.27
C ARG A 99 -3.53 -11.22 -18.11
N ALA A 100 -3.82 -11.71 -16.90
CA ALA A 100 -3.11 -11.34 -15.69
C ALA A 100 -1.73 -12.03 -15.65
N SER A 101 -0.65 -11.28 -15.90
CA SER A 101 0.70 -11.84 -15.73
C SER A 101 1.05 -11.86 -14.23
N PRO A 102 1.26 -13.03 -13.61
CA PRO A 102 1.74 -13.10 -12.24
C PRO A 102 3.16 -12.55 -12.16
N GLY A 103 3.56 -12.03 -11.00
CA GLY A 103 4.91 -11.53 -10.81
C GLY A 103 5.05 -10.58 -9.65
N HIS A 104 6.31 -10.20 -9.42
CA HIS A 104 6.68 -9.20 -8.44
C HIS A 104 6.55 -7.79 -9.02
N TYR A 105 6.10 -6.85 -8.21
CA TYR A 105 6.04 -5.44 -8.58
C TYR A 105 6.34 -4.56 -7.38
N GLU A 106 6.85 -3.36 -7.67
CA GLU A 106 7.11 -2.37 -6.64
C GLU A 106 5.95 -1.37 -6.56
N ALA A 107 5.48 -1.11 -5.36
CA ALA A 107 4.54 -0.03 -5.09
C ALA A 107 4.79 0.53 -3.69
N CYS A 108 4.55 1.83 -3.47
CA CYS A 108 4.78 2.44 -2.16
C CYS A 108 6.18 2.15 -1.56
N GLU A 109 7.23 1.98 -2.40
CA GLU A 109 8.61 1.62 -1.99
C GLU A 109 8.77 0.18 -1.46
N HIS A 110 7.83 -0.71 -1.77
CA HIS A 110 7.76 -2.09 -1.27
C HIS A 110 7.58 -3.08 -2.41
N GLN A 111 8.12 -4.29 -2.24
CA GLN A 111 7.93 -5.38 -3.19
C GLN A 111 6.69 -6.20 -2.84
N PHE A 112 5.80 -6.34 -3.81
CA PHE A 112 4.59 -7.14 -3.71
C PHE A 112 4.61 -8.25 -4.75
N PHE A 113 3.80 -9.28 -4.52
CA PHE A 113 3.59 -10.38 -5.44
C PHE A 113 2.12 -10.49 -5.81
N SER A 114 1.81 -10.51 -7.10
CA SER A 114 0.45 -10.64 -7.59
C SER A 114 0.16 -12.06 -8.08
N GLY A 115 -0.43 -12.87 -7.19
CA GLY A 115 -1.12 -14.14 -7.46
C GLY A 115 -0.42 -15.17 -8.36
N ASN A 116 -1.11 -16.30 -8.60
CA ASN A 116 -0.61 -17.36 -9.48
C ASN A 116 -1.49 -17.57 -10.73
N THR A 117 -2.63 -16.87 -10.81
CA THR A 117 -3.64 -17.05 -11.86
C THR A 117 -3.36 -16.16 -13.07
N SER A 118 -3.27 -16.80 -14.23
CA SER A 118 -2.87 -16.16 -15.50
C SER A 118 -3.98 -15.36 -16.19
N ALA A 119 -5.23 -15.52 -15.73
CA ALA A 119 -6.39 -14.85 -16.32
C ALA A 119 -7.38 -14.39 -15.24
N VAL A 120 -8.14 -13.35 -15.58
CA VAL A 120 -9.32 -12.91 -14.85
C VAL A 120 -10.45 -12.82 -15.87
N GLU A 121 -11.49 -13.62 -15.67
CA GLU A 121 -12.72 -13.53 -16.43
C GLU A 121 -13.72 -12.70 -15.63
N VAL A 122 -14.30 -11.70 -16.28
CA VAL A 122 -15.26 -10.79 -15.65
C VAL A 122 -16.61 -11.48 -15.57
N ASP A 123 -17.16 -11.50 -14.37
CA ASP A 123 -18.49 -12.04 -14.07
C ASP A 123 -19.25 -11.06 -13.16
N PRO A 124 -20.58 -10.89 -13.31
CA PRO A 124 -21.36 -9.98 -12.47
C PRO A 124 -21.27 -10.29 -10.97
N ASP A 125 -20.98 -11.53 -10.60
CA ASP A 125 -20.89 -12.03 -9.23
C ASP A 125 -19.43 -12.30 -8.81
N MET A 126 -18.44 -11.81 -9.59
CA MET A 126 -17.03 -11.96 -9.26
C MET A 126 -16.65 -11.26 -7.95
N GLU A 127 -15.68 -11.82 -7.24
CA GLU A 127 -14.99 -11.07 -6.17
C GLU A 127 -14.21 -9.89 -6.76
N PRO A 128 -14.05 -8.78 -6.00
CA PRO A 128 -13.26 -7.65 -6.46
C PRO A 128 -11.85 -8.06 -6.87
N VAL A 129 -11.46 -7.69 -8.09
CA VAL A 129 -10.12 -8.00 -8.62
C VAL A 129 -9.12 -6.89 -8.31
N ASP A 130 -7.90 -7.29 -7.97
CA ASP A 130 -6.78 -6.37 -7.79
C ASP A 130 -6.50 -5.54 -9.06
N PRO A 131 -6.45 -4.20 -8.97
CA PRO A 131 -6.11 -3.32 -10.08
C PRO A 131 -4.85 -3.71 -10.86
N PHE A 132 -3.81 -4.23 -10.19
CA PHE A 132 -2.60 -4.72 -10.86
C PHE A 132 -2.89 -5.86 -11.83
N ARG A 133 -3.82 -6.77 -11.50
CA ARG A 133 -4.14 -7.93 -12.35
C ARG A 133 -4.89 -7.53 -13.62
N ILE A 134 -5.64 -6.44 -13.55
CA ILE A 134 -6.37 -5.85 -14.69
C ILE A 134 -5.66 -4.66 -15.34
N ARG A 135 -4.35 -4.46 -15.06
CA ARG A 135 -3.60 -3.27 -15.54
C ARG A 135 -3.43 -3.17 -17.05
N LYS A 136 -3.59 -4.28 -17.77
CA LYS A 136 -3.43 -4.37 -19.23
C LYS A 136 -4.80 -4.41 -19.89
N ARG A 137 -4.91 -3.88 -21.11
CA ARG A 137 -6.15 -3.92 -21.90
C ARG A 137 -6.67 -5.37 -22.00
N PRO A 138 -7.96 -5.63 -21.72
CA PRO A 138 -8.53 -6.97 -21.82
C PRO A 138 -8.86 -7.37 -23.26
N GLU A 139 -9.13 -8.64 -23.44
CA GLU A 139 -9.78 -9.20 -24.63
C GLU A 139 -11.30 -9.15 -24.42
N ILE A 140 -12.04 -8.74 -25.45
CA ILE A 140 -13.49 -8.55 -25.40
C ILE A 140 -14.11 -9.42 -26.49
N SER A 141 -15.12 -10.23 -26.13
CA SER A 141 -15.81 -11.12 -27.07
C SER A 141 -17.24 -11.43 -26.61
N TRP A 142 -18.07 -11.97 -27.50
CA TRP A 142 -19.39 -12.54 -27.19
C TRP A 142 -19.77 -13.56 -28.28
N SER A 143 -20.85 -14.32 -28.06
CA SER A 143 -21.25 -15.47 -28.90
C SER A 143 -21.46 -15.11 -30.38
N ASP A 144 -22.07 -13.97 -30.64
CA ASP A 144 -22.53 -13.57 -31.98
C ASP A 144 -21.74 -12.37 -32.54
N LEU A 145 -20.45 -12.29 -32.20
CA LEU A 145 -19.56 -11.26 -32.74
C LEU A 145 -19.08 -11.67 -34.14
N HIS A 146 -19.57 -11.00 -35.18
CA HIS A 146 -19.09 -11.21 -36.54
C HIS A 146 -18.00 -10.20 -36.92
N PHE A 147 -17.15 -10.58 -37.88
CA PHE A 147 -16.04 -9.75 -38.35
C PHE A 147 -16.46 -8.48 -39.09
N ASP A 148 -17.66 -8.49 -39.68
CA ASP A 148 -18.18 -7.37 -40.47
C ASP A 148 -19.05 -6.43 -39.64
N ASP A 149 -19.34 -6.79 -38.38
CA ASP A 149 -20.02 -5.88 -37.46
C ASP A 149 -19.10 -4.73 -37.04
N GLN A 150 -19.72 -3.61 -36.65
CA GLN A 150 -19.01 -2.44 -36.16
C GLN A 150 -19.62 -1.97 -34.85
N TYR A 151 -18.79 -1.87 -33.82
CA TYR A 151 -19.19 -1.44 -32.49
C TYR A 151 -18.25 -0.37 -31.93
N THR A 152 -18.82 0.43 -31.04
CA THR A 152 -18.07 1.35 -30.17
C THR A 152 -18.02 0.77 -28.77
N ILE A 153 -16.81 0.66 -28.22
CA ILE A 153 -16.52 0.10 -26.90
C ILE A 153 -16.07 1.22 -25.98
N VAL A 154 -16.75 1.34 -24.84
CA VAL A 154 -16.44 2.33 -23.80
C VAL A 154 -16.18 1.63 -22.48
N PHE A 155 -15.06 1.95 -21.82
CA PHE A 155 -14.84 1.59 -20.43
C PHE A 155 -14.90 2.86 -19.61
N THR A 156 -15.72 2.86 -18.56
CA THR A 156 -15.86 4.01 -17.67
C THR A 156 -15.83 3.59 -16.22
N ASP A 157 -15.04 4.28 -15.42
CA ASP A 157 -15.01 4.14 -13.97
C ASP A 157 -16.23 4.84 -13.38
N VAL A 158 -17.16 4.08 -12.84
CA VAL A 158 -18.44 4.61 -12.36
C VAL A 158 -18.27 5.35 -11.02
N GLY A 159 -17.28 4.95 -10.21
CA GLY A 159 -17.01 5.61 -8.94
C GLY A 159 -16.37 6.98 -9.09
N TYR A 160 -15.49 7.14 -10.08
CA TYR A 160 -14.77 8.40 -10.31
C TYR A 160 -15.29 9.21 -11.50
N GLY A 161 -16.14 8.63 -12.36
CA GLY A 161 -16.67 9.30 -13.55
C GLY A 161 -15.61 9.51 -14.62
N THR A 162 -14.64 8.61 -14.75
CA THR A 162 -13.52 8.76 -15.70
C THR A 162 -13.64 7.83 -16.88
N LEU A 163 -13.25 8.28 -18.07
CA LEU A 163 -13.15 7.46 -19.27
C LEU A 163 -11.83 6.67 -19.26
N ASN A 164 -11.94 5.35 -19.16
CA ASN A 164 -10.80 4.44 -19.08
C ASN A 164 -10.37 3.89 -20.44
N TYR A 165 -11.28 3.76 -21.40
CA TYR A 165 -11.00 3.25 -22.74
C TYR A 165 -12.10 3.66 -23.71
N LEU A 166 -11.73 4.03 -24.93
CA LEU A 166 -12.66 4.30 -26.02
C LEU A 166 -12.09 3.76 -27.32
N ALA A 167 -12.82 2.83 -27.94
CA ALA A 167 -12.49 2.29 -29.25
C ALA A 167 -13.74 2.26 -30.14
N VAL A 168 -13.55 2.50 -31.42
CA VAL A 168 -14.61 2.54 -32.44
C VAL A 168 -14.27 1.56 -33.55
N ASP A 169 -15.26 1.20 -34.37
CA ASP A 169 -15.11 0.27 -35.50
C ASP A 169 -14.57 -1.12 -35.12
N PHE A 170 -14.87 -1.57 -33.90
CA PHE A 170 -14.53 -2.90 -33.40
C PHE A 170 -15.41 -3.98 -34.06
N PRO A 171 -14.88 -5.16 -34.45
CA PRO A 171 -13.53 -5.68 -34.13
C PRO A 171 -12.46 -5.47 -35.21
N LYS A 172 -12.85 -5.39 -36.50
CA LYS A 172 -11.91 -5.51 -37.63
C LYS A 172 -11.07 -4.26 -37.88
N ASN A 173 -11.68 -3.07 -37.89
CA ASN A 173 -11.02 -1.80 -38.20
C ASN A 173 -10.86 -0.92 -36.95
N THR A 174 -10.66 -1.57 -35.79
CA THR A 174 -10.70 -0.91 -34.49
C THR A 174 -9.77 0.30 -34.43
N LYS A 175 -10.33 1.49 -34.22
CA LYS A 175 -9.58 2.74 -33.95
C LYS A 175 -9.71 3.10 -32.48
N VAL A 176 -8.59 3.20 -31.78
CA VAL A 176 -8.55 3.57 -30.36
C VAL A 176 -8.49 5.09 -30.24
N LEU A 177 -9.52 5.70 -29.64
CA LEU A 177 -9.59 7.14 -29.39
C LEU A 177 -9.07 7.50 -27.99
N LYS A 178 -9.14 6.56 -27.05
CA LYS A 178 -8.53 6.64 -25.71
C LYS A 178 -7.93 5.29 -25.35
N GLU A 179 -6.62 5.27 -25.11
CA GLU A 179 -5.90 4.08 -24.66
C GLU A 179 -6.39 3.60 -23.30
N TYR A 180 -6.30 2.28 -23.08
CA TYR A 180 -6.79 1.66 -21.85
C TYR A 180 -5.95 2.12 -20.66
N GLU A 181 -6.61 2.78 -19.71
CA GLU A 181 -6.06 3.13 -18.42
C GLU A 181 -6.77 2.34 -17.32
N PRO A 182 -6.06 1.54 -16.52
CA PRO A 182 -6.70 0.80 -15.45
C PRO A 182 -7.16 1.74 -14.35
N THR A 183 -8.29 1.40 -13.72
CA THR A 183 -8.75 2.07 -12.51
C THR A 183 -7.67 2.02 -11.45
N ALA A 184 -7.56 3.10 -10.69
CA ALA A 184 -6.62 3.24 -9.59
C ALA A 184 -7.40 3.40 -8.30
N ASN A 185 -8.30 2.44 -8.04
CA ASN A 185 -9.09 2.43 -6.82
C ASN A 185 -8.17 2.20 -5.60
N PHE A 186 -7.99 3.25 -4.81
CA PHE A 186 -7.16 3.23 -3.61
C PHE A 186 -7.98 2.98 -2.32
N ARG A 187 -9.30 2.87 -2.44
CA ARG A 187 -10.23 2.73 -1.30
C ARG A 187 -10.39 1.27 -0.92
N SER A 188 -10.62 0.99 0.35
CA SER A 188 -10.96 -0.36 0.81
C SER A 188 -12.26 -0.89 0.18
N SER A 189 -13.20 0.00 -0.14
CA SER A 189 -14.45 -0.37 -0.82
C SER A 189 -14.24 -0.69 -2.32
N PRO A 190 -14.91 -1.73 -2.85
CA PRO A 190 -14.86 -2.04 -4.28
C PRO A 190 -15.43 -0.92 -5.15
N ASN A 191 -14.87 -0.80 -6.35
CA ASN A 191 -15.22 0.20 -7.34
C ASN A 191 -15.66 -0.45 -8.67
N PRO A 192 -16.86 -0.13 -9.19
CA PRO A 192 -17.34 -0.71 -10.45
C PRO A 192 -16.83 0.05 -11.67
N ILE A 193 -16.39 -0.69 -12.69
CA ILE A 193 -16.09 -0.19 -14.04
C ILE A 193 -17.14 -0.75 -14.98
N ALA A 194 -17.80 0.10 -15.76
CA ALA A 194 -18.75 -0.34 -16.78
C ALA A 194 -18.05 -0.52 -18.13
N VAL A 195 -18.33 -1.66 -18.78
CA VAL A 195 -17.96 -1.96 -20.15
C VAL A 195 -19.20 -1.88 -21.00
N ILE A 196 -19.25 -0.88 -21.86
CA ILE A 196 -20.43 -0.45 -22.59
C ILE A 196 -20.19 -0.65 -24.09
N ILE A 197 -21.14 -1.29 -24.76
CA ILE A 197 -21.08 -1.57 -26.19
C ILE A 197 -22.22 -0.84 -26.89
N PHE A 198 -21.87 0.01 -27.84
CA PHE A 198 -22.81 0.63 -28.76
C PHE A 198 -22.70 0.00 -30.14
N ARG A 199 -23.84 -0.21 -30.81
CA ARG A 199 -23.86 -0.56 -32.23
C ARG A 199 -23.45 0.68 -33.03
N ASN A 200 -22.50 0.52 -33.97
CA ASN A 200 -22.15 1.63 -34.85
C ASN A 200 -23.17 1.72 -36.00
N ASN A 201 -23.70 2.92 -36.22
CA ASN A 201 -24.63 3.23 -37.31
C ASN A 201 -23.92 3.91 -38.50
N GLY A 202 -22.60 3.70 -38.64
CA GLY A 202 -21.77 4.25 -39.71
C GLY A 202 -21.43 5.73 -39.54
N ARG A 203 -21.60 6.27 -38.33
CA ARG A 203 -21.28 7.67 -38.00
C ARG A 203 -19.92 7.75 -37.33
N GLU A 204 -19.19 8.82 -37.62
CA GLU A 204 -17.93 9.07 -36.94
C GLU A 204 -18.22 9.48 -35.49
N ILE A 205 -17.58 8.76 -34.55
CA ILE A 205 -17.70 9.03 -33.12
C ILE A 205 -16.63 10.02 -32.71
N GLU A 206 -17.06 11.09 -32.05
CA GLU A 206 -16.16 12.11 -31.52
C GLU A 206 -15.67 11.73 -30.11
N LYS A 207 -14.39 11.98 -29.85
CA LYS A 207 -13.82 11.79 -28.51
C LYS A 207 -14.40 12.85 -27.56
N PRO A 208 -14.80 12.48 -26.32
CA PRO A 208 -15.18 13.44 -25.30
C PRO A 208 -14.10 14.50 -25.03
N LYS A 209 -14.51 15.70 -24.62
CA LYS A 209 -13.60 16.81 -24.30
C LYS A 209 -12.70 16.54 -23.09
N SER A 210 -13.16 15.72 -22.15
CA SER A 210 -12.44 15.40 -20.91
C SER A 210 -12.56 13.91 -20.60
N ASP A 211 -11.45 13.32 -20.16
CA ASP A 211 -11.41 11.95 -19.66
C ASP A 211 -11.75 11.89 -18.14
N GLU A 212 -11.66 13.00 -17.40
CA GLU A 212 -11.80 13.03 -15.92
C GLU A 212 -13.23 13.31 -15.42
N ASP A 213 -14.14 13.76 -16.30
CA ASP A 213 -15.55 14.01 -15.98
C ASP A 213 -16.46 13.47 -17.10
N PHE A 214 -16.28 12.20 -17.42
CA PHE A 214 -17.01 11.53 -18.48
C PHE A 214 -18.50 11.42 -18.13
N ASP A 215 -19.34 11.92 -19.02
CA ASP A 215 -20.80 11.88 -18.95
C ASP A 215 -21.32 10.98 -20.08
N LEU A 216 -21.80 9.79 -19.73
CA LEU A 216 -22.33 8.85 -20.72
C LEU A 216 -23.54 9.43 -21.45
N ASN A 217 -24.40 10.18 -20.74
CA ASN A 217 -25.62 10.71 -21.32
C ASN A 217 -25.30 11.78 -22.36
N SER A 218 -24.41 12.73 -22.04
CA SER A 218 -23.93 13.71 -23.01
C SER A 218 -23.24 13.04 -24.19
N PHE A 219 -22.37 12.05 -23.93
CA PHE A 219 -21.68 11.33 -24.99
C PHE A 219 -22.65 10.62 -25.95
N MET A 220 -23.68 9.97 -25.43
CA MET A 220 -24.72 9.33 -26.24
C MET A 220 -25.51 10.33 -27.07
N LEU A 221 -25.85 11.50 -26.51
CA LEU A 221 -26.60 12.53 -27.23
C LEU A 221 -25.78 13.17 -28.34
N GLU A 222 -24.52 13.53 -28.05
CA GLU A 222 -23.59 14.15 -29.00
C GLU A 222 -23.30 13.22 -30.19
N ASN A 223 -23.18 11.92 -29.93
CA ASN A 223 -22.88 10.90 -30.95
C ASN A 223 -24.12 10.17 -31.48
N GLN A 224 -25.32 10.54 -31.04
CA GLN A 224 -26.59 9.93 -31.43
C GLN A 224 -26.64 8.40 -31.22
N LEU A 225 -26.18 7.95 -30.04
CA LEU A 225 -26.07 6.54 -29.63
C LEU A 225 -27.16 6.09 -28.63
N ALA A 226 -28.15 6.94 -28.35
CA ALA A 226 -29.12 6.70 -27.27
C ALA A 226 -29.88 5.37 -27.41
N ASP A 227 -30.27 5.01 -28.65
CA ASP A 227 -30.96 3.76 -28.94
C ASP A 227 -30.00 2.59 -29.24
N ASP A 228 -28.72 2.88 -29.40
CA ASP A 228 -27.71 1.92 -29.86
C ASP A 228 -26.93 1.26 -28.72
N LEU A 229 -27.28 1.55 -27.46
CA LEU A 229 -26.73 0.86 -26.30
C LEU A 229 -27.20 -0.61 -26.28
N VAL A 230 -26.34 -1.51 -26.75
CA VAL A 230 -26.68 -2.93 -26.98
C VAL A 230 -25.97 -3.89 -26.05
N GLY A 231 -24.93 -3.46 -25.33
CA GLY A 231 -24.22 -4.33 -24.39
C GLY A 231 -23.68 -3.62 -23.15
N LEU A 232 -23.71 -4.33 -22.02
CA LEU A 232 -23.19 -3.85 -20.74
C LEU A 232 -22.63 -5.01 -19.92
N SER A 233 -21.44 -4.81 -19.36
CA SER A 233 -20.84 -5.67 -18.32
C SER A 233 -20.19 -4.80 -17.25
N ILE A 234 -20.02 -5.36 -16.05
CA ILE A 234 -19.47 -4.65 -14.89
C ILE A 234 -18.24 -5.40 -14.39
N ILE A 235 -17.11 -4.71 -14.31
CA ILE A 235 -15.88 -5.19 -13.69
C ILE A 235 -15.85 -4.65 -12.26
N ILE A 236 -15.69 -5.53 -11.27
CA ILE A 236 -15.60 -5.12 -9.88
C ILE A 236 -14.11 -5.02 -9.50
N SER A 237 -13.61 -3.80 -9.34
CA SER A 237 -12.22 -3.56 -8.94
C SER A 237 -12.10 -3.41 -7.43
N GLY A 238 -11.18 -4.15 -6.81
CA GLY A 238 -10.77 -3.95 -5.43
C GLY A 238 -9.79 -2.78 -5.30
N SER A 239 -8.97 -2.82 -4.25
CA SER A 239 -7.81 -1.95 -4.06
C SER A 239 -6.60 -2.80 -3.72
N ASP A 240 -5.46 -2.40 -4.27
CA ASP A 240 -4.19 -3.07 -4.07
C ASP A 240 -3.06 -2.04 -3.92
N PRO A 241 -1.85 -2.46 -3.50
CA PRO A 241 -0.72 -1.56 -3.38
C PRO A 241 -0.39 -0.82 -4.68
N PHE A 242 -0.64 -1.44 -5.85
CA PHE A 242 -0.39 -0.82 -7.15
C PHE A 242 -1.27 0.41 -7.38
N ALA A 243 -2.58 0.31 -7.14
CA ALA A 243 -3.50 1.44 -7.28
C ALA A 243 -3.18 2.56 -6.30
N ILE A 244 -2.87 2.24 -5.04
CA ILE A 244 -2.46 3.22 -4.03
C ILE A 244 -1.16 3.93 -4.45
N GLY A 245 -0.16 3.16 -4.87
CA GLY A 245 1.11 3.70 -5.36
C GLY A 245 0.94 4.57 -6.61
N LYS A 246 0.07 4.20 -7.53
CA LYS A 246 -0.25 4.99 -8.74
C LYS A 246 -0.85 6.35 -8.38
N GLN A 247 -1.72 6.41 -7.37
CA GLN A 247 -2.25 7.69 -6.86
C GLN A 247 -1.16 8.58 -6.26
N LYS A 248 -0.24 8.00 -5.45
CA LYS A 248 0.92 8.73 -4.91
C LYS A 248 1.80 9.29 -6.02
N LEU A 249 2.11 8.48 -7.04
CA LEU A 249 2.94 8.88 -8.19
C LEU A 249 2.28 9.95 -9.07
N SER A 250 0.94 9.92 -9.19
CA SER A 250 0.20 10.98 -9.88
C SER A 250 0.14 12.30 -9.10
N GLY A 251 0.60 12.30 -7.83
CA GLY A 251 0.56 13.45 -6.94
C GLY A 251 -0.85 13.86 -6.51
N LYS A 252 -1.85 12.98 -6.68
CA LYS A 252 -3.23 13.22 -6.25
C LYS A 252 -3.38 12.96 -4.76
N LEU A 253 -3.01 11.76 -4.30
CA LEU A 253 -3.22 11.30 -2.93
C LEU A 253 -2.10 10.35 -2.49
N ASP A 254 -1.56 10.53 -1.29
CA ASP A 254 -0.70 9.55 -0.64
C ASP A 254 -1.49 8.75 0.40
N TYR A 255 -1.81 7.50 0.05
CA TYR A 255 -2.53 6.57 0.90
C TYR A 255 -1.72 5.32 1.26
N CYS A 256 -0.40 5.34 1.08
CA CYS A 256 0.47 4.17 1.31
C CYS A 256 0.44 3.69 2.77
N HIS A 257 0.23 4.60 3.72
CA HIS A 257 0.14 4.28 5.15
C HIS A 257 -1.04 3.33 5.49
N SER A 258 -2.07 3.27 4.64
CA SER A 258 -3.20 2.33 4.82
C SER A 258 -2.77 0.87 4.77
N LEU A 259 -1.73 0.55 3.99
CA LEU A 259 -1.18 -0.81 3.89
C LEU A 259 -0.65 -1.30 5.24
N LEU A 260 -0.07 -0.39 6.04
CA LEU A 260 0.37 -0.70 7.41
C LEU A 260 -0.83 -0.97 8.31
N LEU A 261 -1.90 -0.16 8.20
CA LEU A 261 -3.12 -0.39 8.97
C LEU A 261 -3.70 -1.76 8.67
N THR A 262 -3.76 -2.19 7.41
CA THR A 262 -4.28 -3.51 7.05
C THR A 262 -3.43 -4.64 7.66
N LYS A 263 -2.09 -4.53 7.61
CA LYS A 263 -1.19 -5.55 8.18
C LYS A 263 -1.29 -5.62 9.71
N PHE A 264 -1.33 -4.46 10.38
CA PHE A 264 -1.20 -4.38 11.84
C PHE A 264 -2.54 -4.26 12.60
N SER A 265 -3.68 -4.14 11.92
CA SER A 265 -5.02 -4.14 12.55
C SER A 265 -5.50 -5.51 13.04
N HIS A 266 -4.82 -6.61 12.69
CA HIS A 266 -5.26 -7.95 13.06
C HIS A 266 -4.98 -8.26 14.55
N PRO A 267 -6.00 -8.66 15.35
CA PRO A 267 -5.90 -8.78 16.81
C PRO A 267 -5.20 -10.04 17.33
N SER A 268 -4.58 -10.86 16.47
CA SER A 268 -3.97 -12.14 16.82
C SER A 268 -2.66 -12.04 17.62
N SER A 269 -2.09 -10.85 17.82
CA SER A 269 -0.86 -10.61 18.60
C SER A 269 -1.11 -9.70 19.83
N ARG A 270 -1.79 -10.21 20.85
CA ARG A 270 -2.32 -9.41 22.00
C ARG A 270 -1.28 -8.74 22.93
N GLN A 271 0.00 -8.58 22.58
CA GLN A 271 1.03 -8.12 23.54
C GLN A 271 2.06 -7.09 23.02
N ASN A 272 1.89 -6.52 21.84
CA ASN A 272 2.93 -5.65 21.25
C ASN A 272 2.66 -4.16 21.48
N VAL A 273 3.73 -3.35 21.46
CA VAL A 273 3.68 -1.88 21.62
C VAL A 273 2.71 -1.21 20.64
N LEU A 274 2.70 -1.66 19.37
CA LEU A 274 1.87 -1.07 18.31
C LEU A 274 0.36 -1.14 18.60
N GLN A 275 -0.12 -2.21 19.23
CA GLN A 275 -1.55 -2.35 19.55
C GLN A 275 -2.03 -1.42 20.67
N LYS A 276 -1.10 -0.89 21.48
CA LYS A 276 -1.42 0.10 22.54
C LYS A 276 -1.49 1.52 22.00
N LEU A 277 -1.08 1.74 20.76
CA LEU A 277 -1.08 3.04 20.11
C LEU A 277 -2.31 3.16 19.20
N PRO A 278 -2.88 4.37 19.05
CA PRO A 278 -4.00 4.61 18.17
C PRO A 278 -3.52 4.64 16.70
N LEU A 279 -3.37 3.47 16.08
CA LEU A 279 -2.86 3.35 14.70
C LEU A 279 -3.74 4.12 13.70
N GLU A 280 -5.03 4.29 13.98
CA GLU A 280 -5.94 5.11 13.17
C GLU A 280 -5.47 6.57 13.00
N GLU A 281 -4.65 7.12 13.91
CA GLU A 281 -4.14 8.50 13.84
C GLU A 281 -3.15 8.72 12.69
N ILE A 282 -2.50 7.66 12.21
CA ILE A 282 -1.41 7.69 11.23
C ILE A 282 -1.88 8.37 9.96
N ASP A 283 -1.12 9.36 9.50
CA ASP A 283 -1.47 10.18 8.35
C ASP A 283 -0.33 10.34 7.34
N SER A 284 0.79 9.64 7.57
CA SER A 284 1.96 9.68 6.70
C SER A 284 2.73 8.36 6.70
N TRP A 285 3.68 8.26 5.77
CA TRP A 285 4.60 7.15 5.62
C TRP A 285 6.01 7.59 6.03
N ILE A 286 6.77 6.71 6.70
CA ILE A 286 8.20 6.93 6.95
C ILE A 286 9.05 5.89 6.24
N THR A 287 10.14 6.36 5.62
CA THR A 287 11.16 5.53 5.00
C THR A 287 12.40 5.60 5.85
N VAL A 288 12.76 4.47 6.44
CA VAL A 288 13.92 4.36 7.34
C VAL A 288 14.99 3.58 6.60
N SER A 289 16.24 4.03 6.67
CA SER A 289 17.35 3.37 5.99
C SER A 289 18.61 3.36 6.82
N TYR A 290 19.37 2.27 6.71
CA TYR A 290 20.68 2.09 7.33
C TYR A 290 21.77 1.99 6.26
N GLU A 291 22.93 2.56 6.54
CA GLU A 291 24.13 2.37 5.72
C GLU A 291 24.88 1.12 6.18
N GLN A 292 24.79 0.04 5.39
CA GLN A 292 25.55 -1.18 5.65
C GLN A 292 26.96 -1.04 5.09
N GLU A 293 27.96 -1.20 5.96
CA GLU A 293 29.37 -1.22 5.55
C GLU A 293 29.72 -2.51 4.81
N HIS A 294 30.74 -2.44 3.94
CA HIS A 294 31.27 -3.63 3.27
C HIS A 294 32.01 -4.51 4.29
N LEU A 295 31.63 -5.80 4.35
CA LEU A 295 32.32 -6.82 5.11
C LEU A 295 32.69 -7.99 4.19
N SER A 296 33.97 -8.33 4.15
CA SER A 296 34.44 -9.57 3.53
C SER A 296 35.32 -10.29 4.53
N ALA A 297 34.83 -11.41 5.03
CA ALA A 297 35.51 -12.18 6.07
C ALA A 297 35.37 -13.68 5.81
N ASN A 298 36.39 -14.44 6.23
CA ASN A 298 36.29 -15.88 6.37
C ASN A 298 36.08 -16.17 7.85
N VAL A 299 34.90 -16.66 8.20
CA VAL A 299 34.56 -17.03 9.58
C VAL A 299 34.43 -18.54 9.62
N CYS A 300 35.32 -19.20 10.36
CA CYS A 300 35.50 -20.65 10.31
C CYS A 300 35.76 -21.11 8.86
N CYS A 301 34.83 -21.88 8.27
CA CYS A 301 34.90 -22.38 6.88
C CYS A 301 33.92 -21.67 5.93
N GLN A 302 33.27 -20.58 6.36
CA GLN A 302 32.30 -19.85 5.56
C GLN A 302 32.86 -18.49 5.16
N LYS A 303 32.69 -18.14 3.88
CA LYS A 303 33.01 -16.83 3.36
C LYS A 303 31.79 -15.92 3.45
N VAL A 304 31.83 -14.97 4.38
CA VAL A 304 30.80 -13.94 4.55
C VAL A 304 31.17 -12.75 3.68
N LYS A 305 30.29 -12.38 2.75
CA LYS A 305 30.41 -11.18 1.93
C LYS A 305 29.14 -10.35 2.06
N LEU A 306 29.27 -9.19 2.70
CA LEU A 306 28.26 -8.15 2.71
C LEU A 306 28.76 -6.98 1.86
N PRO A 307 28.08 -6.64 0.75
CA PRO A 307 28.41 -5.45 -0.01
C PRO A 307 28.05 -4.20 0.80
N ARG A 308 28.73 -3.09 0.51
CA ARG A 308 28.28 -1.78 0.97
C ARG A 308 26.96 -1.45 0.27
N LYS A 309 25.90 -1.22 1.03
CA LYS A 309 24.59 -0.88 0.48
C LYS A 309 23.76 -0.10 1.49
N ARG A 310 22.88 0.76 0.99
CA ARG A 310 21.80 1.34 1.78
C ARG A 310 20.68 0.30 1.91
N VAL A 311 20.32 -0.03 3.15
CA VAL A 311 19.26 -0.98 3.48
C VAL A 311 18.03 -0.20 3.94
N THR A 312 17.03 -0.11 3.07
CA THR A 312 15.73 0.48 3.39
C THR A 312 14.88 -0.55 4.12
N LEU A 313 14.22 -0.13 5.21
CA LEU A 313 13.32 -0.98 5.96
C LEU A 313 12.03 -1.21 5.17
N ASP A 314 11.55 -2.44 5.23
CA ASP A 314 10.30 -2.89 4.61
C ASP A 314 9.35 -3.38 5.72
N PRO A 315 8.53 -2.50 6.32
CA PRO A 315 7.56 -2.89 7.35
C PRO A 315 6.43 -3.81 6.85
N LEU A 316 6.19 -3.92 5.54
CA LEU A 316 5.15 -4.80 4.98
C LEU A 316 5.67 -6.21 4.67
N GLY A 317 6.97 -6.36 4.44
CA GLY A 317 7.66 -7.63 4.30
C GLY A 317 8.06 -8.25 5.64
N ASP A 318 8.73 -9.40 5.53
CA ASP A 318 9.27 -10.19 6.66
C ASP A 318 10.80 -10.20 6.66
N LEU A 319 11.42 -9.25 5.98
CA LEU A 319 12.88 -9.18 5.85
C LEU A 319 13.51 -8.75 7.17
N SER A 320 14.44 -9.57 7.66
CA SER A 320 15.31 -9.22 8.77
C SER A 320 16.63 -8.63 8.27
N ILE A 321 17.24 -7.77 9.09
CA ILE A 321 18.53 -7.14 8.80
C ILE A 321 19.58 -7.59 9.81
N SER A 322 20.84 -7.56 9.40
CA SER A 322 21.97 -7.80 10.29
C SER A 322 22.07 -6.69 11.34
N ALA A 323 22.27 -7.05 12.61
CA ALA A 323 22.58 -6.09 13.66
C ALA A 323 23.87 -5.28 13.39
N LEU A 324 24.72 -5.76 12.47
CA LEU A 324 25.87 -5.00 11.97
C LEU A 324 25.45 -3.71 11.27
N ALA A 325 24.35 -3.74 10.50
CA ALA A 325 23.85 -2.56 9.78
C ALA A 325 23.25 -1.50 10.74
N THR A 326 22.79 -1.92 11.91
CA THR A 326 22.13 -1.05 12.90
C THR A 326 23.09 -0.50 13.96
N LYS A 327 24.39 -0.49 13.69
CA LYS A 327 25.37 0.06 14.65
C LYS A 327 25.31 1.58 14.74
N LEU A 328 25.10 2.21 13.59
CA LEU A 328 24.96 3.65 13.47
C LEU A 328 23.47 4.00 13.41
N PRO A 329 23.09 5.20 13.86
CA PRO A 329 21.71 5.66 13.76
C PRO A 329 21.23 5.64 12.31
N PRO A 330 19.94 5.36 12.07
CA PRO A 330 19.37 5.35 10.73
C PRO A 330 19.24 6.76 10.15
N THR A 331 19.05 6.84 8.84
CA THR A 331 18.42 7.99 8.18
C THR A 331 16.91 7.78 8.15
N VAL A 332 16.13 8.83 8.39
CA VAL A 332 14.66 8.78 8.36
C VAL A 332 14.14 9.87 7.42
N LEU A 333 13.30 9.46 6.48
CA LEU A 333 12.55 10.31 5.57
C LEU A 333 11.06 10.21 5.91
N SER A 334 10.35 11.33 5.91
CA SER A 334 8.89 11.35 6.01
C SER A 334 8.34 12.39 5.06
N LEU A 335 7.70 11.95 3.98
CA LEU A 335 7.01 12.85 3.08
C LEU A 335 5.55 12.94 3.54
N ARG A 336 5.15 14.08 4.09
CA ARG A 336 3.74 14.37 4.30
C ARG A 336 3.18 14.96 3.01
N MET A 337 1.94 14.65 2.64
CA MET A 337 1.17 15.49 1.72
C MET A 337 0.14 16.23 2.55
N THR A 338 0.24 17.57 2.61
CA THR A 338 -0.78 18.36 3.29
C THR A 338 -2.02 18.40 2.41
N SER A 339 -3.15 17.91 2.93
CA SER A 339 -4.44 17.83 2.25
C SER A 339 -5.10 19.20 2.04
N ASN A 340 -4.37 20.30 2.16
CA ASN A 340 -4.97 21.62 2.13
C ASN A 340 -5.27 22.03 0.68
N GLN A 341 -6.55 21.86 0.35
CA GLN A 341 -7.36 22.60 -0.62
C GLN A 341 -7.23 22.20 -2.11
N GLU A 342 -8.29 21.54 -2.58
CA GLU A 342 -9.12 21.86 -3.77
C GLU A 342 -8.46 22.35 -5.08
N SER A 343 -7.18 22.09 -5.31
CA SER A 343 -6.56 22.39 -6.60
C SER A 343 -6.05 21.12 -7.24
N ASN A 344 -6.57 20.85 -8.44
CA ASN A 344 -5.96 20.03 -9.51
C ASN A 344 -4.58 20.61 -9.90
N GLY A 345 -3.67 20.72 -8.93
CA GLY A 345 -2.41 21.45 -9.03
C GLY A 345 -1.22 20.52 -8.90
N ASN A 346 -0.60 20.21 -10.04
CA ASN A 346 0.69 19.53 -10.22
C ASN A 346 1.58 19.39 -8.96
N TYR A 347 1.88 18.13 -8.62
CA TYR A 347 2.89 17.61 -7.69
C TYR A 347 4.18 18.47 -7.58
N HIS A 348 4.70 18.95 -8.71
CA HIS A 348 5.94 19.72 -8.78
C HIS A 348 5.83 21.16 -8.22
N ARG A 349 4.63 21.75 -8.21
CA ARG A 349 4.42 23.10 -7.64
C ARG A 349 4.11 23.05 -6.15
N GLN A 350 3.39 22.04 -5.67
CA GLN A 350 3.01 21.95 -4.26
C GLN A 350 4.19 21.57 -3.35
N THR A 351 5.08 20.70 -3.81
CA THR A 351 6.34 20.37 -3.10
C THR A 351 7.30 21.56 -2.99
N ARG A 352 7.26 22.50 -3.94
CA ARG A 352 8.10 23.72 -3.94
C ARG A 352 7.48 24.91 -3.21
N ASN A 353 6.18 25.17 -3.35
CA ASN A 353 5.58 26.43 -2.89
C ASN A 353 4.78 26.33 -1.57
N ASN A 354 4.20 25.18 -1.21
CA ASN A 354 3.43 25.05 0.04
C ASN A 354 4.27 24.62 1.27
N TYR A 355 5.48 24.12 1.06
CA TYR A 355 6.35 23.62 2.14
C TYR A 355 7.29 24.67 2.75
N VAL A 356 7.48 25.81 2.08
CA VAL A 356 8.34 26.91 2.56
C VAL A 356 7.59 27.87 3.50
N GLY A 357 6.27 27.71 3.66
CA GLY A 357 5.42 28.68 4.35
C GLY A 357 5.04 28.32 5.80
N TRP A 358 4.22 27.29 6.02
CA TRP A 358 3.19 27.42 7.07
C TRP A 358 2.99 26.22 8.03
N SER A 359 3.88 25.22 8.11
CA SER A 359 3.76 24.21 9.18
C SER A 359 4.79 24.43 10.30
N ASN A 360 4.38 25.05 11.40
CA ASN A 360 5.10 25.02 12.68
C ASN A 360 5.09 23.62 13.35
N LEU A 361 4.87 22.57 12.56
CA LEU A 361 4.80 21.19 13.04
C LEU A 361 6.21 20.71 13.34
N LEU A 362 6.37 20.22 14.56
CA LEU A 362 7.56 19.55 15.05
C LEU A 362 7.26 18.05 15.17
N PHE A 363 8.31 17.26 15.06
CA PHE A 363 8.23 15.82 15.16
C PHE A 363 9.15 15.27 16.24
N SER A 364 8.75 14.14 16.80
CA SER A 364 9.56 13.35 17.73
C SER A 364 9.67 11.92 17.21
N LEU A 365 10.90 11.43 17.09
CA LEU A 365 11.23 10.07 16.66
C LEU A 365 11.65 9.25 17.87
N ALA A 366 10.93 8.16 18.14
CA ALA A 366 11.28 7.18 19.16
C ALA A 366 11.54 5.81 18.52
N ILE A 367 12.62 5.14 18.93
CA ILE A 367 12.89 3.75 18.54
C ILE A 367 12.76 2.87 19.79
N VAL A 368 11.91 1.85 19.71
CA VAL A 368 11.62 0.97 20.84
C VAL A 368 11.62 -0.51 20.46
N ASP A 369 11.91 -1.38 21.43
CA ASP A 369 11.67 -2.82 21.31
C ASP A 369 10.16 -3.09 21.22
N GLU A 370 9.73 -3.89 20.24
CA GLU A 370 8.30 -4.12 19.98
C GLU A 370 7.58 -4.85 21.13
N ASN A 371 8.29 -5.74 21.82
CA ASN A 371 7.71 -6.62 22.83
C ASN A 371 7.73 -5.97 24.21
N HIS A 372 8.81 -5.26 24.53
CA HIS A 372 9.04 -4.73 25.87
C HIS A 372 8.86 -3.21 25.98
N GLY A 373 8.87 -2.47 24.86
CA GLY A 373 8.78 -1.00 24.86
C GLY A 373 10.07 -0.29 25.27
N HIS A 374 11.18 -1.02 25.41
CA HIS A 374 12.46 -0.46 25.83
C HIS A 374 12.97 0.60 24.84
N LEU A 375 13.40 1.76 25.34
CA LEU A 375 13.84 2.89 24.51
C LEU A 375 15.28 2.74 24.03
N HIS A 376 15.45 2.67 22.70
CA HIS A 376 16.75 2.66 22.03
C HIS A 376 17.21 4.04 21.60
N TYR A 377 16.29 4.91 21.20
CA TYR A 377 16.61 6.24 20.70
C TYR A 377 15.42 7.18 20.86
N LEU A 378 15.68 8.43 21.25
CA LEU A 378 14.65 9.47 21.30
C LEU A 378 15.24 10.80 20.84
N GLN A 379 14.59 11.37 19.85
CA GLN A 379 14.86 12.73 19.42
C GLN A 379 13.55 13.49 19.27
N VAL A 380 13.55 14.72 19.75
CA VAL A 380 12.37 15.59 19.78
C VAL A 380 12.64 16.87 19.00
N ASP A 381 11.59 17.65 18.74
CA ASP A 381 11.69 18.95 18.07
C ASP A 381 12.35 18.87 16.68
N ILE A 382 12.12 17.78 15.94
CA ILE A 382 12.58 17.60 14.57
C ILE A 382 11.71 18.46 13.65
N PRO A 383 12.26 19.47 12.95
CA PRO A 383 11.50 20.26 11.99
C PRO A 383 11.04 19.41 10.80
N ALA A 384 9.84 19.67 10.28
CA ALA A 384 9.30 18.97 9.11
C ALA A 384 10.26 18.97 7.90
N VAL A 385 10.94 20.11 7.66
CA VAL A 385 11.90 20.28 6.54
C VAL A 385 13.06 19.28 6.62
N ASN A 386 13.49 18.92 7.82
CA ASN A 386 14.61 18.01 8.06
C ASN A 386 14.25 16.57 7.67
N LEU A 387 13.02 16.13 7.97
CA LEU A 387 12.50 14.82 7.55
C LEU A 387 12.33 14.69 6.03
N ASN A 388 12.27 15.79 5.28
CA ASN A 388 12.16 15.76 3.81
C ASN A 388 13.51 15.60 3.10
N ILE A 389 14.61 15.94 3.77
CA ILE A 389 15.97 15.94 3.17
C ILE A 389 16.89 14.89 3.81
N GLU A 390 16.29 13.88 4.47
CA GLU A 390 17.00 12.78 5.16
C GLU A 390 18.00 13.23 6.23
N LYS A 391 17.92 14.49 6.68
CA LYS A 391 18.77 15.00 7.75
C LYS A 391 17.99 14.97 9.03
N ILE A 392 18.40 14.11 9.95
CA ILE A 392 17.81 14.09 11.27
C ILE A 392 18.38 15.27 12.08
N GLY A 393 17.70 16.42 12.03
CA GLY A 393 17.99 17.57 12.89
C GLY A 393 16.88 17.78 13.91
N GLY A 394 17.24 17.91 15.18
CA GLY A 394 16.35 17.98 16.34
C GLY A 394 17.17 17.81 17.63
N ILE A 395 16.52 17.73 18.79
CA ILE A 395 17.18 17.62 20.10
C ILE A 395 17.19 16.16 20.53
N THR A 396 18.38 15.57 20.62
CA THR A 396 18.55 14.19 21.13
C THR A 396 18.27 14.19 22.63
N LYS A 397 17.27 13.40 23.05
CA LYS A 397 16.92 13.21 24.46
C LYS A 397 17.36 11.84 24.96
N ALA A 398 17.51 10.86 24.09
CA ALA A 398 18.15 9.59 24.40
C ALA A 398 19.09 9.21 23.25
N GLU A 399 20.38 9.05 23.52
CA GLU A 399 21.37 8.64 22.52
C GLU A 399 21.05 7.26 21.91
N TYR A 400 21.47 7.07 20.66
CA TYR A 400 21.16 5.88 19.89
C TYR A 400 21.86 4.65 20.46
N LEU A 401 21.06 3.63 20.81
CA LEU A 401 21.54 2.29 21.13
C LEU A 401 21.24 1.37 19.97
N ALA A 402 22.29 0.75 19.42
CA ALA A 402 22.20 -0.19 18.32
C ALA A 402 21.18 -1.31 18.58
N LEU A 403 20.49 -1.73 17.51
CA LEU A 403 19.39 -2.69 17.55
C LEU A 403 19.92 -4.12 17.59
N ILE A 404 20.58 -4.49 18.69
CA ILE A 404 21.28 -5.76 18.83
C ILE A 404 20.50 -6.67 19.80
N PRO A 405 20.06 -7.86 19.35
CA PRO A 405 19.49 -8.88 20.24
C PRO A 405 20.52 -9.35 21.28
N LYS A 406 20.06 -9.72 22.48
CA LYS A 406 20.97 -10.18 23.54
C LYS A 406 21.54 -11.58 23.29
N LYS A 407 20.80 -12.44 22.58
CA LYS A 407 21.19 -13.83 22.33
C LYS A 407 21.75 -13.97 20.91
N PRO A 408 22.92 -14.60 20.72
CA PRO A 408 23.40 -14.98 19.40
C PRO A 408 22.35 -15.82 18.66
N SER A 409 22.25 -15.65 17.34
CA SER A 409 21.30 -16.36 16.47
C SER A 409 19.82 -16.08 16.79
N SER A 410 19.52 -15.04 17.58
CA SER A 410 18.16 -14.54 17.78
C SER A 410 17.92 -13.25 17.00
N CYS A 411 16.66 -12.97 16.72
CA CYS A 411 16.21 -11.71 16.16
C CYS A 411 15.20 -11.05 17.11
N ASN A 412 15.31 -9.73 17.24
CA ASN A 412 14.34 -8.93 17.97
C ASN A 412 13.67 -7.95 17.00
N SER A 413 12.39 -7.69 17.25
CA SER A 413 11.64 -6.70 16.49
C SER A 413 11.67 -5.34 17.17
N TYR A 414 11.82 -4.31 16.36
CA TYR A 414 11.90 -2.91 16.79
C TYR A 414 10.91 -2.06 16.01
N VAL A 415 10.42 -1.01 16.65
CA VAL A 415 9.43 -0.10 16.10
C VAL A 415 10.00 1.32 16.10
N PHE A 416 9.89 1.99 14.97
CA PHE A 416 10.18 3.41 14.78
C PHE A 416 8.85 4.15 14.84
N LEU A 417 8.69 5.04 15.81
CA LEU A 417 7.47 5.80 16.03
C LEU A 417 7.75 7.27 15.74
N LEU A 418 7.02 7.84 14.79
CA LEU A 418 7.07 9.25 14.47
C LEU A 418 5.82 9.95 15.02
N PHE A 419 6.02 10.84 15.97
CA PHE A 419 4.97 11.63 16.58
C PHE A 419 5.02 13.07 16.08
N SER A 420 3.86 13.69 15.86
CA SER A 420 3.73 15.11 15.53
C SER A 420 3.21 15.91 16.73
N HIS A 421 3.70 17.14 16.89
CA HIS A 421 3.29 18.07 17.93
C HIS A 421 3.49 19.53 17.49
N SER A 422 2.81 20.45 18.16
CA SER A 422 2.85 21.89 17.88
C SER A 422 3.70 22.71 18.85
N HIS A 423 4.10 22.12 19.98
CA HIS A 423 4.86 22.80 21.03
C HIS A 423 6.26 22.20 21.17
N PRO A 424 7.32 23.01 21.32
CA PRO A 424 8.67 22.50 21.56
C PRO A 424 8.78 21.71 22.87
N MET A 425 9.54 20.63 22.84
CA MET A 425 9.79 19.71 23.96
C MET A 425 11.18 19.90 24.58
N LYS A 426 11.75 21.10 24.48
CA LYS A 426 13.08 21.44 25.03
C LYS A 426 13.23 21.07 26.52
N SER A 427 12.17 21.23 27.29
CA SER A 427 12.11 20.94 28.74
C SER A 427 12.06 19.46 29.09
N LEU A 428 11.89 18.54 28.13
CA LEU A 428 11.92 17.11 28.40
C LEU A 428 13.30 16.72 28.98
N PRO A 429 13.38 15.99 30.10
CA PRO A 429 14.67 15.57 30.64
C PRO A 429 15.40 14.63 29.68
N GLU A 430 16.73 14.66 29.73
CA GLU A 430 17.55 13.69 29.01
C GLU A 430 17.52 12.33 29.70
N PHE A 431 17.54 11.28 28.91
CA PHE A 431 17.70 9.91 29.34
C PHE A 431 19.20 9.59 29.44
N CYS A 432 19.52 8.60 30.26
CA CYS A 432 20.85 8.01 30.33
C CYS A 432 21.42 7.65 28.94
N SER A 433 22.73 7.79 28.75
CA SER A 433 23.43 7.44 27.49
C SER A 433 23.44 5.93 27.21
N SER A 434 23.42 5.11 28.25
CA SER A 434 23.46 3.65 28.18
C SER A 434 22.14 2.99 28.59
N TRP A 435 22.11 1.66 28.72
CA TRP A 435 20.95 0.94 29.23
C TRP A 435 20.70 1.22 30.72
N CYS A 436 19.67 2.01 31.03
CA CYS A 436 19.21 2.25 32.41
C CYS A 436 17.70 1.96 32.59
N ASP A 437 17.25 2.03 33.85
CA ASP A 437 15.86 1.71 34.21
C ASP A 437 14.83 2.65 33.57
N GLN A 438 15.15 3.94 33.39
CA GLN A 438 14.27 4.88 32.68
C GLN A 438 13.97 4.44 31.24
N ARG A 439 14.98 3.92 30.52
CA ARG A 439 14.81 3.40 29.16
C ARG A 439 14.03 2.08 29.16
N ARG A 440 14.23 1.22 30.16
CA ARG A 440 13.51 -0.06 30.30
C ARG A 440 12.03 0.11 30.65
N GLN A 441 11.71 1.17 31.40
CA GLN A 441 10.35 1.48 31.82
C GLN A 441 9.62 2.42 30.84
N PHE A 442 10.26 2.78 29.71
CA PHE A 442 9.65 3.65 28.72
C PHE A 442 8.37 3.02 28.15
N LYS A 443 7.30 3.82 28.10
CA LYS A 443 6.00 3.42 27.57
C LYS A 443 5.56 4.44 26.51
N PRO A 444 5.58 4.07 25.21
CA PRO A 444 5.27 5.00 24.13
C PRO A 444 3.88 5.62 24.21
N ASP A 445 2.90 4.86 24.68
CA ASP A 445 1.52 5.29 24.92
C ASP A 445 1.44 6.38 26.01
N LEU A 446 2.11 6.17 27.15
CA LEU A 446 2.17 7.18 28.22
C LEU A 446 2.95 8.41 27.77
N PHE A 447 4.08 8.23 27.07
CA PHE A 447 4.87 9.33 26.53
C PHE A 447 4.04 10.20 25.58
N LYS A 448 3.26 9.57 24.70
CA LYS A 448 2.32 10.24 23.80
C LYS A 448 1.28 11.06 24.59
N GLN A 449 0.64 10.46 25.59
CA GLN A 449 -0.40 11.12 26.38
C GLN A 449 0.15 12.31 27.19
N GLN A 450 1.26 12.12 27.90
CA GLN A 450 1.84 13.15 28.77
C GLN A 450 2.31 14.39 28.00
N ASN A 451 2.74 14.21 26.75
CA ASN A 451 3.28 15.28 25.92
C ASN A 451 2.29 15.74 24.83
N ASN A 452 1.02 15.31 24.89
CA ASN A 452 -0.03 15.63 23.92
C ASN A 452 0.40 15.40 22.46
N LEU A 453 1.05 14.25 22.22
CA LEU A 453 1.54 13.89 20.90
C LEU A 453 0.48 13.17 20.07
N ARG A 454 0.57 13.31 18.75
CA ARG A 454 -0.22 12.54 17.78
C ARG A 454 0.69 11.58 17.03
N LEU A 455 0.29 10.32 16.88
CA LEU A 455 1.04 9.36 16.06
C LEU A 455 0.85 9.72 14.57
N SER A 456 1.94 9.99 13.86
CA SER A 456 1.90 10.41 12.44
C SER A 456 2.31 9.30 11.49
N ALA A 457 3.32 8.49 11.87
CA ALA A 457 3.79 7.34 11.10
C ALA A 457 4.53 6.33 11.99
N PHE A 458 4.69 5.10 11.49
CA PHE A 458 5.61 4.14 12.06
C PHE A 458 6.25 3.25 11.00
N SER A 459 7.33 2.58 11.38
CA SER A 459 7.98 1.50 10.63
C SER A 459 8.44 0.44 11.61
N THR A 460 8.67 -0.77 11.12
CA THR A 460 9.14 -1.90 11.91
C THR A 460 10.37 -2.52 11.27
N VAL A 461 11.16 -3.24 12.05
CA VAL A 461 12.27 -4.07 11.55
C VAL A 461 12.53 -5.24 12.49
N SER A 462 12.91 -6.37 11.92
CA SER A 462 13.57 -7.45 12.68
C SER A 462 15.07 -7.33 12.52
N SER A 463 15.81 -7.12 13.61
CA SER A 463 17.28 -7.10 13.59
C SER A 463 17.81 -8.35 14.26
N CYS A 464 18.77 -9.02 13.61
CA CYS A 464 19.28 -10.33 14.02
C CYS A 464 20.74 -10.24 14.48
N TYR A 465 21.05 -10.94 15.57
CA TYR A 465 22.43 -11.24 15.94
C TYR A 465 22.92 -12.37 15.05
N ASP A 466 23.50 -12.00 13.91
CA ASP A 466 23.95 -12.92 12.88
C ASP A 466 25.48 -13.07 12.84
N LEU A 467 25.96 -13.96 11.96
CA LEU A 467 27.38 -14.25 11.79
C LEU A 467 28.23 -13.01 11.43
N PRO A 468 27.81 -12.11 10.50
CA PRO A 468 28.48 -10.84 10.27
C PRO A 468 28.69 -10.00 11.53
N TYR A 469 27.65 -9.85 12.35
CA TYR A 469 27.75 -9.09 13.59
C TYR A 469 28.67 -9.78 14.61
N ALA A 470 28.54 -11.09 14.79
CA ALA A 470 29.39 -11.90 15.67
C ALA A 470 30.89 -11.74 15.33
N TYR A 471 31.22 -11.86 14.05
CA TYR A 471 32.59 -11.68 13.57
C TYR A 471 33.13 -10.29 13.89
N ASN A 472 32.31 -9.26 13.67
CA ASN A 472 32.71 -7.91 13.98
C ASN A 472 33.03 -7.73 15.48
N VAL A 473 32.25 -8.31 16.39
CA VAL A 473 32.51 -8.24 17.84
C VAL A 473 33.86 -8.86 18.16
N LEU A 474 34.10 -10.09 17.67
CA LEU A 474 35.38 -10.79 17.88
C LEU A 474 36.59 -10.00 17.36
N MET A 475 36.46 -9.38 16.18
CA MET A 475 37.55 -8.58 15.61
C MET A 475 37.80 -7.28 16.35
N HIS A 476 36.76 -6.69 16.96
CA HIS A 476 36.92 -5.51 17.79
C HIS A 476 37.68 -5.86 19.08
N ASP A 477 37.32 -6.96 19.73
CA ASP A 477 37.98 -7.43 20.96
C ASP A 477 39.45 -7.79 20.71
N LEU A 478 39.75 -8.46 19.58
CA LEU A 478 41.13 -8.75 19.18
C LEU A 478 41.97 -7.49 18.94
N LYS A 479 41.37 -6.43 18.38
CA LYS A 479 42.07 -5.15 18.16
C LYS A 479 42.32 -4.42 19.47
N GLN A 480 41.36 -4.42 20.40
CA GLN A 480 41.51 -3.81 21.72
C GLN A 480 42.58 -4.53 22.55
N ASN A 481 42.58 -5.86 22.56
CA ASN A 481 43.59 -6.65 23.27
C ASN A 481 45.01 -6.40 22.73
N ARG A 482 45.18 -6.33 21.39
CA ARG A 482 46.47 -5.97 20.78
C ARG A 482 46.94 -4.56 21.13
N SER A 483 46.02 -3.61 21.27
CA SER A 483 46.37 -2.24 21.67
C SER A 483 46.77 -2.14 23.15
N GLN A 484 46.20 -2.99 24.02
CA GLN A 484 46.59 -3.06 25.43
C GLN A 484 47.94 -3.76 25.63
N GLU A 485 48.24 -4.83 24.87
CA GLU A 485 49.56 -5.48 24.87
C GLU A 485 50.68 -4.54 24.39
N GLN A 486 50.42 -3.68 23.39
CA GLN A 486 51.38 -2.68 22.94
C GLN A 486 51.63 -1.54 23.94
N ILE A 487 50.68 -1.25 24.84
CA ILE A 487 50.86 -0.29 25.93
C ILE A 487 51.62 -0.95 27.10
N GLY A 488 51.37 -2.23 27.37
CA GLY A 488 52.14 -3.02 28.34
C GLY A 488 53.63 -3.13 27.99
N TYR A 489 53.98 -3.23 26.70
CA TYR A 489 55.38 -3.26 26.24
C TYR A 489 56.12 -1.92 26.35
N LYS A 490 55.43 -0.80 26.65
CA LYS A 490 56.05 0.53 26.86
C LYS A 490 56.23 0.92 28.33
N ARG A 491 55.67 0.15 29.27
CA ARG A 491 56.04 0.23 30.69
C ARG A 491 56.92 -0.96 31.01
N GLY A 492 58.22 -0.80 30.76
CA GLY A 492 59.22 -1.67 31.35
C GLY A 492 59.23 -1.46 32.86
N GLU A 493 58.53 -2.32 33.58
CA GLU A 493 58.89 -2.70 34.95
C GLU A 493 58.77 -4.22 35.04
N ASN A 494 59.91 -4.83 35.39
CA ASN A 494 60.03 -6.24 35.74
C ASN A 494 58.96 -6.61 36.76
N VAL A 495 58.06 -7.50 36.38
CA VAL A 495 57.35 -8.34 37.34
C VAL A 495 57.71 -9.77 37.01
N ASP A 496 58.60 -10.32 37.84
CA ASP A 496 58.95 -11.72 37.86
C ASP A 496 57.69 -12.58 37.99
N PHE A 497 57.45 -13.40 36.97
CA PHE A 497 56.49 -14.48 37.03
C PHE A 497 57.09 -15.62 37.88
N PHE A 498 56.83 -15.61 39.18
CA PHE A 498 56.97 -16.84 39.97
C PHE A 498 55.74 -17.71 39.75
N SER A 499 56.01 -18.86 39.13
CA SER A 499 55.18 -20.06 39.16
C SER A 499 54.79 -20.44 40.59
N THR A 500 53.53 -20.81 40.82
CA THR A 500 53.24 -22.02 41.61
C THR A 500 51.87 -22.57 41.27
N VAL A 501 51.92 -23.84 40.88
CA VAL A 501 50.82 -24.81 40.85
C VAL A 501 50.52 -25.23 42.29
N ASN A 502 49.26 -25.09 42.71
CA ASN A 502 48.44 -26.10 43.38
C ASN A 502 47.01 -25.59 43.52
#